data_AF-A0A9Q8YYR2-F1
#
_entry.id   AF-A0A9Q8YYR2-F1
#
_cell.length_a   1.000
_cell.length_b   1.000
_cell.length_c   1.000
_cell.angle_alpha   90.00
_cell.angle_beta   90.00
_cell.angle_gamma   90.00
#
_symmetry.space_group_name_H-M   'P 1'
#
loop_
_entity.id
_entity.type
_entity.pdbx_description
1 polymer ?
#
loop_
_entity_poly.entity_id
_entity_poly.type
_entity_poly.pdbx_seq_one_letter_code
_entity_poly.pdbx_strand_id
1 'polypeptide(L)'
;MREYPEHLNSKQDYLNMLEFDKAETLKRLEHLLAMRFYWDFVKELSEGEEGIEDDMHKVCITTTMPFDSNGDFVEKRCQYELQESEYAPLFQLGFRVEEVEQLIKEHSQ
;
A
#
# COMPACT_ATOMS: atom_id res chain seq x y z
N MET A 1 28.19 17.02 1.72
CA MET A 1 27.01 16.85 0.82
C MET A 1 25.79 17.02 1.69
N ARG A 2 24.78 17.79 1.28
CA ARG A 2 23.50 17.79 2.00
C ARG A 2 22.82 16.48 1.66
N GLU A 3 22.70 15.61 2.65
CA GLU A 3 22.03 14.32 2.50
C GLU A 3 20.52 14.56 2.41
N TYR A 4 19.84 13.76 1.59
CA TYR A 4 18.39 13.82 1.50
C TYR A 4 17.80 13.34 2.84
N PRO A 5 16.91 14.10 3.49
CA PRO A 5 16.35 13.75 4.79
C PRO A 5 15.63 12.39 4.78
N GLU A 6 15.85 11.59 5.81
CA GLU A 6 15.24 10.27 5.93
C GLU A 6 13.71 10.36 6.03
N HIS A 7 13.20 11.32 6.81
CA HIS A 7 11.77 11.49 7.06
C HIS A 7 11.24 12.84 6.56
N LEU A 8 10.13 12.80 5.84
CA LEU A 8 9.35 13.97 5.44
C LEU A 8 8.00 13.86 6.13
N ASN A 9 7.74 14.75 7.09
CA ASN A 9 6.62 14.62 8.03
C ASN A 9 5.43 15.49 7.66
N SER A 10 5.59 16.40 6.69
CA SER A 10 4.56 17.35 6.30
C SER A 10 4.49 17.51 4.79
N LYS A 11 3.32 17.88 4.27
CA LYS A 11 3.16 18.29 2.86
C LYS A 11 4.19 19.33 2.41
N GLN A 12 4.48 20.31 3.26
CA GLN A 12 5.46 21.35 2.95
C GLN A 12 6.89 20.79 2.80
N ASP A 13 7.26 19.74 3.54
CA ASP A 13 8.59 19.13 3.43
C ASP A 13 8.80 18.56 2.02
N TYR A 14 7.79 17.87 1.47
CA TYR A 14 7.83 17.37 0.09
C TYR A 14 7.93 18.50 -0.93
N LEU A 15 7.16 19.59 -0.77
CA LEU A 15 7.22 20.74 -1.68
C LEU A 15 8.60 21.40 -1.66
N ASN A 16 9.20 21.58 -0.48
CA ASN A 16 10.55 22.11 -0.34
C ASN A 16 11.60 21.19 -0.98
N MET A 17 11.42 19.86 -0.84
CA MET A 17 12.35 18.88 -1.40
C MET A 17 12.24 18.73 -2.92
N LEU A 18 11.08 19.02 -3.53
CA LEU A 18 10.94 19.06 -4.99
C LEU A 18 11.90 20.07 -5.64
N GLU A 19 12.17 21.20 -4.96
CA GLU A 19 13.15 22.21 -5.43
C GLU A 19 14.60 21.77 -5.21
N PHE A 20 14.86 20.92 -4.22
CA PHE A 20 16.21 20.46 -3.87
C PHE A 20 16.63 19.21 -4.65
N ASP A 21 15.81 18.16 -4.61
CA ASP A 21 16.03 16.88 -5.29
C ASP A 21 14.69 16.33 -5.79
N LYS A 22 14.32 16.81 -6.97
CA LYS A 22 13.09 16.44 -7.68
C LYS A 22 12.96 14.94 -7.87
N ALA A 23 14.03 14.26 -8.27
CA ALA A 23 13.98 12.84 -8.65
C ALA A 23 13.68 11.94 -7.44
N GLU A 24 14.38 12.13 -6.32
CA GLU A 24 14.13 11.36 -5.11
C GLU A 24 12.78 11.71 -4.48
N THR A 25 12.39 12.98 -4.52
CA THR A 25 11.08 13.41 -4.00
C THR A 25 9.92 12.80 -4.78
N LEU A 26 10.00 12.78 -6.10
CA LEU A 26 9.01 12.14 -6.97
C LEU A 26 8.85 10.67 -6.66
N LYS A 27 9.97 9.93 -6.56
CA LYS A 27 9.95 8.51 -6.23
C LYS A 27 9.27 8.24 -4.88
N ARG A 28 9.47 9.11 -3.88
CA ARG A 28 8.78 9.00 -2.59
C ARG A 28 7.30 9.30 -2.70
N LEU A 29 6.90 10.29 -3.48
CA LEU A 29 5.49 10.62 -3.74
C LEU A 29 4.78 9.45 -4.45
N GLU A 30 5.42 8.84 -5.45
CA GLU A 30 4.92 7.63 -6.11
C GLU A 30 4.78 6.47 -5.12
N HIS A 31 5.75 6.29 -4.23
CA HIS A 31 5.68 5.26 -3.19
C HIS A 31 4.53 5.53 -2.20
N LEU A 32 4.32 6.78 -1.78
CA LEU A 32 3.17 7.14 -0.93
C LEU A 32 1.84 6.83 -1.61
N LEU A 33 1.73 7.12 -2.91
CA LEU A 33 0.55 6.77 -3.70
C LEU A 33 0.36 5.26 -3.78
N ALA A 34 1.41 4.47 -3.97
CA ALA A 34 1.30 3.01 -4.01
C ALA A 34 0.93 2.41 -2.64
N MET A 35 1.46 2.99 -1.56
CA MET A 35 1.21 2.54 -0.18
C MET A 35 -0.23 2.79 0.30
N ARG A 36 -1.04 3.53 -0.45
CA ARG A 36 -2.45 3.74 -0.09
C ARG A 36 -3.28 2.47 -0.22
N PHE A 37 -2.84 1.53 -1.03
CA PHE A 37 -3.55 0.28 -1.23
C PHE A 37 -3.07 -0.78 -0.23
N TYR A 38 -4.04 -1.52 0.31
CA TYR A 38 -3.79 -2.66 1.17
C TYR A 38 -4.68 -3.82 0.73
N TRP A 39 -4.23 -5.03 1.03
CA TRP A 39 -4.99 -6.24 0.77
C TRP A 39 -5.93 -6.49 1.95
N ASP A 40 -7.21 -6.22 1.75
CA ASP A 40 -8.25 -6.48 2.74
C ASP A 40 -8.73 -7.93 2.63
N PHE A 41 -8.97 -8.56 3.77
CA PHE A 41 -9.47 -9.93 3.81
C PHE A 41 -10.97 -9.94 3.56
N VAL A 42 -11.38 -10.55 2.45
CA VAL A 42 -12.79 -10.61 2.07
C VAL A 42 -13.48 -11.82 2.70
N LYS A 43 -12.94 -13.01 2.43
CA LYS A 43 -13.53 -14.28 2.93
C LYS A 43 -12.55 -15.44 2.87
N GLU A 44 -12.84 -16.46 3.67
CA GLU A 44 -12.26 -17.79 3.51
C GLU A 44 -13.03 -18.54 2.41
N LEU A 45 -12.29 -19.11 1.46
CA LEU A 45 -12.81 -19.94 0.38
C LEU A 45 -12.99 -21.37 0.91
N SER A 46 -14.19 -21.91 0.71
CA SER A 46 -14.50 -23.30 1.05
C SER A 46 -13.80 -24.29 0.10
N GLU A 47 -13.78 -25.57 0.47
CA GLU A 47 -13.24 -26.63 -0.39
C GLU A 47 -13.99 -26.66 -1.74
N GLY A 48 -13.24 -26.54 -2.84
CA GLY A 48 -13.81 -26.47 -4.20
C GLY A 48 -14.31 -25.09 -4.62
N GLU A 49 -14.27 -24.07 -3.74
CA GLU A 49 -14.59 -22.70 -4.13
C GLU A 49 -13.42 -22.09 -4.94
N GLU A 50 -13.75 -21.58 -6.13
CA GLU A 50 -12.80 -20.84 -6.96
C GLU A 50 -12.69 -19.41 -6.45
N GLY A 51 -11.45 -18.99 -6.18
CA GLY A 51 -11.15 -17.60 -5.86
C GLY A 51 -10.93 -16.79 -7.13
N ILE A 52 -10.93 -15.47 -6.97
CA ILE A 52 -10.66 -14.52 -8.05
C ILE A 52 -9.19 -14.09 -7.93
N GLU A 53 -8.47 -14.21 -9.04
CA GLU A 53 -7.08 -13.75 -9.18
C GLU A 53 -7.00 -12.77 -10.35
N ASP A 54 -6.89 -11.48 -10.03
CA ASP A 54 -6.71 -10.39 -10.99
C ASP A 54 -5.83 -9.28 -10.37
N ASP A 55 -5.70 -8.13 -11.02
CA ASP A 55 -4.87 -7.02 -10.50
C ASP A 55 -5.33 -6.49 -9.12
N MET A 56 -6.61 -6.65 -8.79
CA MET A 56 -7.25 -6.19 -7.56
C MET A 56 -7.66 -7.33 -6.62
N HIS A 57 -7.58 -8.60 -7.03
CA HIS A 57 -7.99 -9.75 -6.24
C HIS A 57 -6.88 -10.79 -6.19
N LYS A 58 -6.64 -11.36 -5.01
CA LYS A 58 -5.69 -12.46 -4.88
C LYS A 58 -6.18 -13.52 -3.92
N VAL A 59 -5.77 -14.76 -4.16
CA VAL A 59 -5.97 -15.87 -3.24
C VAL A 59 -4.66 -16.14 -2.50
N CYS A 60 -4.71 -16.18 -1.17
CA CYS A 60 -3.57 -16.59 -0.35
C CYS A 60 -3.91 -17.82 0.48
N ILE A 61 -2.96 -18.74 0.58
CA ILE A 61 -3.08 -19.93 1.43
C ILE A 61 -2.43 -19.59 2.77
N THR A 62 -3.23 -19.57 3.83
CA THR A 62 -2.76 -19.34 5.19
C THR A 62 -2.86 -20.63 5.99
N THR A 63 -1.73 -21.05 6.57
CA THR A 63 -1.68 -22.20 7.47
C THR A 63 -1.88 -21.69 8.91
N THR A 64 -3.03 -21.98 9.51
CA THR A 64 -3.30 -21.62 10.91
C THR A 64 -3.15 -22.85 11.80
N MET A 65 -2.35 -22.73 12.86
CA MET A 65 -2.35 -23.72 13.95
C MET A 65 -3.64 -23.54 14.77
N PRO A 66 -4.45 -24.58 14.97
CA PRO A 66 -5.55 -24.52 15.92
C PRO A 66 -5.00 -24.28 17.34
N PHE A 67 -5.72 -23.46 18.12
CA PHE A 67 -5.33 -23.11 19.49
C PHE A 67 -5.37 -24.32 20.43
N ASP A 68 -6.17 -25.33 20.10
CA ASP A 68 -6.20 -26.63 20.77
C ASP A 68 -4.96 -27.44 20.37
N SER A 69 -4.13 -27.74 21.36
CA SER A 69 -2.76 -28.29 21.24
C SER A 69 -2.64 -29.73 20.69
N ASN A 70 -3.55 -30.17 19.82
CA ASN A 70 -3.60 -31.52 19.23
C ASN A 70 -4.00 -31.55 17.74
N GLY A 71 -4.17 -30.40 17.08
CA GLY A 71 -4.68 -30.35 15.71
C GLY A 71 -3.60 -30.21 14.65
N ASP A 72 -3.74 -30.99 13.57
CA ASP A 72 -2.98 -30.87 12.33
C ASP A 72 -3.10 -29.44 11.75
N PHE A 73 -2.11 -29.03 10.98
CA PHE A 73 -2.13 -27.72 10.32
C PHE A 73 -3.26 -27.68 9.29
N VAL A 74 -4.22 -26.77 9.46
CA VAL A 74 -5.28 -26.59 8.46
C VAL A 74 -4.88 -25.47 7.52
N GLU A 75 -4.72 -25.81 6.25
CA GLU A 75 -4.55 -24.85 5.16
C GLU A 75 -5.91 -24.21 4.83
N LYS A 76 -5.99 -22.89 4.96
CA LYS A 76 -7.19 -22.11 4.62
C LYS A 76 -6.87 -21.25 3.42
N ARG A 77 -7.70 -21.35 2.38
CA ARG A 77 -7.63 -20.46 1.21
C ARG A 77 -8.41 -19.20 1.53
N CYS A 78 -7.78 -18.05 1.43
CA CYS A 78 -8.35 -16.76 1.80
C CYS A 78 -8.35 -15.85 0.56
N GLN A 79 -9.51 -15.28 0.24
CA GLN A 79 -9.68 -14.25 -0.77
C GLN A 79 -9.35 -12.89 -0.17
N TYR A 80 -8.49 -12.15 -0.86
CA TYR A 80 -8.18 -10.77 -0.56
C TYR A 80 -8.57 -9.86 -1.74
N GLU A 81 -8.90 -8.62 -1.42
CA GLU A 81 -9.21 -7.55 -2.38
C GLU A 81 -8.32 -6.35 -2.08
N LEU A 82 -7.81 -5.71 -3.13
CA LEU A 82 -7.00 -4.52 -3.05
C LEU A 82 -7.90 -3.31 -2.81
N GLN A 83 -7.86 -2.79 -1.59
CA GLN A 83 -8.66 -1.65 -1.18
C GLN A 83 -7.78 -0.45 -0.88
N GLU A 84 -8.30 0.75 -1.16
CA GLU A 84 -7.65 2.00 -0.78
C GLU A 84 -7.93 2.31 0.68
N SER A 85 -6.89 2.54 1.47
CA SER A 85 -7.01 2.91 2.88
C SER A 85 -7.21 4.39 3.03
N GLU A 86 -8.32 4.79 3.66
CA GLU A 86 -8.55 6.17 4.10
C GLU A 86 -7.50 6.66 5.12
N TYR A 87 -6.75 5.74 5.74
CA TYR A 87 -5.71 6.02 6.73
C TYR A 87 -4.29 5.98 6.15
N ALA A 88 -4.16 5.92 4.82
CA ALA A 88 -2.85 5.88 4.18
C ALA A 88 -1.94 7.05 4.64
N PRO A 89 -0.61 6.85 4.72
CA PRO A 89 0.33 7.91 5.13
C PRO A 89 0.19 9.18 4.30
N LEU A 90 -0.16 9.04 3.03
CA LEU A 90 -0.50 10.14 2.12
C LEU A 90 -1.54 11.10 2.73
N PHE A 91 -2.66 10.56 3.23
CA PHE A 91 -3.75 11.35 3.81
C PHE A 91 -3.35 11.96 5.15
N GLN A 92 -2.53 11.26 5.95
CA GLN A 92 -1.99 11.78 7.20
C GLN A 92 -1.08 13.00 7.00
N LEU A 93 -0.33 13.03 5.89
CA LEU A 93 0.52 14.16 5.50
C LEU A 93 -0.29 15.39 5.02
N GLY A 94 -1.61 15.25 4.84
CA GLY A 94 -2.48 16.29 4.30
C GLY A 94 -2.48 16.39 2.78
N PHE A 95 -2.04 15.34 2.09
CA PHE A 95 -2.12 15.25 0.64
C PHE A 95 -3.44 14.62 0.19
N ARG A 96 -3.96 15.08 -0.96
CA ARG A 96 -4.95 14.36 -1.73
C ARG A 96 -4.27 13.53 -2.83
N VAL A 97 -4.91 12.43 -3.22
CA VAL A 97 -4.42 11.56 -4.32
C VAL A 97 -4.22 12.39 -5.60
N GLU A 98 -5.24 13.14 -6.01
CA GLU A 98 -5.21 14.00 -7.21
C GLU A 98 -4.06 15.01 -7.17
N GLU A 99 -3.81 15.62 -6.00
CA GLU A 99 -2.73 16.60 -5.85
C GLU A 99 -1.36 15.94 -6.06
N VAL A 100 -1.14 14.75 -5.53
CA VAL A 100 0.14 14.06 -5.66
C VAL A 100 0.34 13.49 -7.06
N GLU A 101 -0.71 12.96 -7.69
CA GLU A 101 -0.66 12.57 -9.10
C GLU A 101 -0.33 13.75 -10.01
N GLN A 102 -0.93 14.92 -9.74
CA GLN A 102 -0.64 16.13 -10.49
C GLN A 102 0.82 16.57 -10.28
N LEU A 103 1.30 16.60 -9.03
CA LEU A 103 2.70 16.92 -8.72
C LEU A 103 3.67 15.99 -9.45
N ILE A 104 3.40 14.69 -9.44
CA ILE A 104 4.23 13.71 -10.15
C ILE A 104 4.22 14.00 -11.65
N LYS A 105 3.05 14.26 -12.24
CA LYS A 105 2.91 14.54 -13.67
C LYS A 105 3.60 15.84 -14.10
N GLU A 106 3.43 16.92 -13.34
CA GLU A 106 4.05 18.23 -13.60
C GLU A 106 5.58 18.16 -13.52
N HIS A 107 6.10 17.33 -12.61
CA HIS A 107 7.53 17.16 -12.40
C HIS A 107 8.11 15.94 -13.16
N SER A 108 7.33 15.07 -13.78
CA SER A 108 7.87 13.96 -14.60
C SER A 108 8.27 14.43 -16.02
N GLN A 109 7.79 15.61 -16.46
CA GLN A 109 8.22 16.29 -17.68
C GLN A 109 9.52 17.10 -17.48
#